data_AF-A0A225WMG1-F1
#
_entry.id   AF-A0A225WMG1-F1
#
_cell.length_a   1.000
_cell.length_b   1.000
_cell.length_c   1.000
_cell.angle_alpha   90.00
_cell.angle_beta   90.00
_cell.angle_gamma   90.00
#
_symmetry.space_group_name_H-M   'P 1'
#
loop_
_entity.id
_entity.type
_entity.pdbx_description
1 polymer ?
#
loop_
_entity_poly.entity_id
_entity_poly.type
_entity_poly.pdbx_seq_one_letter_code
_entity_poly.pdbx_strand_id
1 'polypeptide(L)'
;MGQILSTLITCRKERYLAGYYRVESRLSRECEEPELTRLAFQLSNFAFELVSREHSSATGRNADYVVDIQVDTARVESPISGRAHLVNVRMCTCDCNFMATCPLPCRHVMYMQSIYNYETVVLPLRFFETRWIDQSPENNIDTVEVLLGGLKQGCVLQGPKRKLYPALT
;
A
#
# COMPACT_ATOMS: atom_id res chain seq x y z
N MET A 1 28.15 11.86 -19.72
CA MET A 1 26.92 12.11 -18.93
C MET A 1 26.07 10.87 -18.61
N GLY A 2 26.36 9.67 -19.14
CA GLY A 2 25.56 8.45 -18.86
C GLY A 2 25.91 7.67 -17.57
N GLN A 3 27.06 7.93 -16.95
CA GLN A 3 27.50 7.16 -15.77
C GLN A 3 26.75 7.55 -14.49
N ILE A 4 26.41 8.82 -14.28
CA ILE A 4 25.77 9.30 -13.04
C ILE A 4 24.34 8.77 -12.89
N LEU A 5 23.58 8.70 -13.99
CA LEU A 5 22.24 8.11 -14.00
C LEU A 5 22.27 6.61 -13.72
N SER A 6 23.25 5.89 -14.28
CA SER A 6 23.44 4.46 -14.02
C SER A 6 23.76 4.20 -12.55
N THR A 7 24.66 4.98 -11.95
CA THR A 7 25.01 4.87 -10.53
C THR A 7 23.85 5.22 -9.60
N LEU A 8 23.03 6.22 -9.93
CA LEU A 8 21.84 6.58 -9.15
C LEU A 8 20.76 5.50 -9.20
N ILE A 9 20.53 4.87 -10.37
CA ILE A 9 19.59 3.77 -10.53
C ILE A 9 20.08 2.54 -9.76
N THR A 10 21.37 2.21 -9.85
CA THR A 10 21.99 1.09 -9.13
C THR A 10 21.96 1.31 -7.62
N CYS A 11 22.31 2.51 -7.13
CA CYS A 11 22.26 2.83 -5.71
C CYS A 11 20.82 2.76 -5.15
N ARG A 12 19.82 3.18 -5.94
CA ARG A 12 18.41 3.03 -5.55
C ARG A 12 17.97 1.56 -5.52
N LYS A 13 18.44 0.74 -6.48
CA LYS A 13 18.16 -0.70 -6.55
C LYS A 13 18.82 -1.48 -5.42
N GLU A 14 20.06 -1.14 -5.05
CA GLU A 14 20.78 -1.75 -3.94
C GLU A 14 20.14 -1.44 -2.59
N ARG A 15 19.64 -0.20 -2.38
CA ARG A 15 18.87 0.15 -1.18
C ARG A 15 17.53 -0.61 -1.11
N TYR A 16 16.89 -0.83 -2.24
CA TYR A 16 15.68 -1.68 -2.33
C TYR A 16 15.99 -3.15 -2.01
N LEU A 17 17.07 -3.70 -2.57
CA LEU A 17 17.51 -5.07 -2.31
C LEU A 17 17.99 -5.28 -0.87
N ALA A 18 18.70 -4.32 -0.28
CA ALA A 18 19.08 -4.37 1.14
C ALA A 18 17.84 -4.36 2.06
N GLY A 19 16.78 -3.65 1.67
CA GLY A 19 15.46 -3.73 2.32
C GLY A 19 14.78 -5.08 2.12
N TYR A 20 14.92 -5.68 0.94
CA TYR A 20 14.39 -7.01 0.60
C TYR A 20 15.11 -8.15 1.34
N TYR A 21 16.44 -8.12 1.49
CA TYR A 21 17.16 -9.11 2.30
C TYR A 21 16.97 -8.91 3.81
N ARG A 22 16.49 -7.74 4.23
CA ARG A 22 15.94 -7.53 5.58
C ARG A 22 14.58 -8.19 5.80
N VAL A 23 13.94 -8.75 4.76
CA VAL A 23 12.62 -9.40 4.85
C VAL A 23 12.67 -10.73 5.60
N GLU A 24 13.83 -11.35 5.79
CA GLU A 24 13.97 -12.44 6.79
C GLU A 24 13.91 -11.93 8.24
N SER A 25 14.01 -10.61 8.49
CA SER A 25 13.71 -9.98 9.78
C SER A 25 12.21 -9.72 9.98
N ARG A 26 11.33 -10.61 9.50
CA ARG A 26 9.87 -10.52 9.69
C ARG A 26 9.44 -10.60 11.16
N LEU A 27 10.33 -10.93 12.11
CA LEU A 27 9.98 -11.21 13.51
C LEU A 27 10.91 -10.53 14.52
N SER A 28 10.81 -9.20 14.63
CA SER A 28 11.11 -8.46 15.87
C SER A 28 10.26 -7.18 15.97
N ARG A 29 9.08 -7.15 15.33
CA ARG A 29 8.12 -6.04 15.47
C ARG A 29 7.12 -6.40 16.55
N GLU A 30 7.59 -6.42 17.79
CA GLU A 30 6.69 -6.17 18.92
C GLU A 30 6.33 -4.68 18.84
N CYS A 31 5.34 -4.35 18.02
CA CYS A 31 4.71 -3.04 18.09
C CYS A 31 3.77 -3.11 19.29
N GLU A 32 3.89 -2.17 20.23
CA GLU A 32 3.06 -2.18 21.45
C GLU A 32 1.55 -2.10 21.16
N GLU A 33 1.17 -1.73 19.94
CA GLU A 33 -0.19 -1.76 19.42
C GLU A 33 -0.50 -3.10 18.70
N PRO A 34 -1.38 -3.96 19.26
CA PRO A 34 -1.77 -5.23 18.66
C PRO A 34 -2.35 -5.08 17.24
N GLU A 35 -2.98 -3.94 16.97
CA GLU A 35 -3.64 -3.66 15.70
C GLU A 35 -2.65 -3.35 14.58
N LEU A 36 -1.60 -2.58 14.88
CA LEU A 36 -0.50 -2.34 13.95
C LEU A 36 0.29 -3.64 13.68
N THR A 37 0.47 -4.47 14.71
CA THR A 37 1.12 -5.78 14.54
C THR A 37 0.37 -6.65 13.53
N ARG A 38 -0.97 -6.67 13.57
CA ARG A 38 -1.79 -7.41 12.59
C ARG A 38 -1.64 -6.86 11.17
N LEU A 39 -1.64 -5.53 11.01
CA LEU A 39 -1.41 -4.89 9.71
C LEU A 39 -0.03 -5.18 9.13
N ALA A 40 1.00 -5.30 9.98
CA ALA A 40 2.37 -5.57 9.54
C ALA A 40 2.52 -6.90 8.79
N PHE A 41 1.65 -7.88 9.08
CA PHE A 41 1.63 -9.18 8.39
C PHE A 41 0.87 -9.14 7.06
N GLN A 42 0.00 -8.15 6.88
CA GLN A 42 -0.93 -8.08 5.75
C GLN A 42 -0.47 -7.10 4.67
N LEU A 43 0.24 -6.04 5.07
CA LEU A 43 0.72 -5.00 4.17
C LEU A 43 2.18 -5.22 3.78
N SER A 44 2.53 -4.77 2.58
CA SER A 44 3.94 -4.64 2.21
C SER A 44 4.70 -3.78 3.22
N ASN A 45 5.99 -4.07 3.42
CA ASN A 45 6.83 -3.32 4.37
C ASN A 45 6.80 -1.80 4.14
N PHE A 46 6.77 -1.39 2.87
CA PHE A 46 6.69 0.01 2.48
C PHE A 46 5.35 0.64 2.89
N ALA A 47 4.23 -0.02 2.58
CA ALA A 47 2.90 0.46 2.98
C ALA A 47 2.76 0.52 4.50
N PHE A 48 3.22 -0.51 5.21
CA PHE A 48 3.20 -0.55 6.66
C PHE A 48 3.98 0.62 7.29
N GLU A 49 5.16 0.94 6.75
CA GLU A 49 5.96 2.07 7.26
C GLU A 49 5.23 3.41 7.10
N LEU A 50 4.56 3.63 5.96
CA LEU A 50 3.78 4.84 5.73
C LEU A 50 2.59 4.94 6.70
N VAL A 51 1.83 3.83 6.85
CA VAL A 51 0.67 3.75 7.74
C VAL A 51 1.09 3.97 9.19
N SER A 52 2.21 3.40 9.63
CA SER A 52 2.72 3.57 10.99
C SER A 52 3.06 5.02 11.31
N ARG A 53 3.65 5.77 10.36
CA ARG A 53 3.98 7.20 10.54
C ARG A 53 2.72 8.06 10.63
N GLU A 54 1.73 7.80 9.78
CA GLU A 54 0.44 8.51 9.84
C GLU A 54 -0.29 8.16 11.15
N HIS A 55 -0.25 6.90 11.60
CA HIS A 55 -0.82 6.47 12.87
C HIS A 55 -0.19 7.20 14.06
N SER A 56 1.14 7.22 14.17
CA SER A 56 1.83 7.96 15.24
C SER A 56 1.50 9.46 15.23
N SER A 57 1.22 10.03 14.05
CA SER A 57 0.83 11.44 13.93
C SER A 57 -0.63 11.68 14.32
N ALA A 58 -1.48 10.65 14.21
CA ALA A 58 -2.89 10.70 14.60
C ALA A 58 -3.11 10.41 16.09
N THR A 59 -2.32 9.53 16.70
CA THR A 59 -2.45 9.13 18.11
C THR A 59 -1.45 9.81 19.03
N GLY A 60 -0.49 10.54 18.47
CA GLY A 60 0.55 11.24 19.24
C GLY A 60 0.00 12.41 20.05
N ARG A 61 0.79 12.85 21.05
CA ARG A 61 0.45 13.99 21.93
C ARG A 61 0.25 15.33 21.22
N ASN A 62 0.69 15.43 19.96
CA ASN A 62 0.56 16.63 19.13
C ASN A 62 -0.63 16.55 18.16
N ALA A 63 -1.49 15.53 18.29
CA ALA A 63 -2.68 15.36 17.48
C ALA A 63 -3.80 16.29 17.96
N ASP A 64 -3.58 17.59 17.86
CA ASP A 64 -4.50 18.62 18.33
C ASP A 64 -5.41 19.11 17.19
N TYR A 65 -6.06 18.20 16.45
CA TYR A 65 -6.90 18.63 15.34
C TYR A 65 -8.23 19.20 15.85
N VAL A 66 -8.64 20.33 15.27
CA VAL A 66 -9.99 20.88 15.47
C VAL A 66 -10.91 20.21 14.47
N VAL A 67 -11.97 19.57 14.97
CA VAL A 67 -12.90 18.82 14.14
C VAL A 67 -14.28 19.46 14.18
N ASP A 68 -14.81 19.78 13.00
CA ASP A 68 -16.20 20.18 12.79
C ASP A 68 -16.93 19.05 12.06
N ILE A 69 -17.85 18.38 12.77
CA ILE A 69 -18.54 17.19 12.30
C ILE A 69 -19.88 17.60 11.68
N GLN A 70 -20.04 17.33 10.40
CA GLN A 70 -21.33 17.35 9.70
C GLN A 70 -21.84 15.91 9.53
N VAL A 71 -23.02 15.74 8.93
CA VAL A 71 -23.73 14.45 8.86
C VAL A 71 -22.85 13.31 8.32
N ASP A 72 -22.21 13.50 7.17
CA ASP A 72 -21.40 12.46 6.50
C ASP A 72 -19.95 12.89 6.23
N THR A 73 -19.61 14.14 6.57
CA THR A 73 -18.30 14.74 6.32
C THR A 73 -17.83 15.45 7.58
N ALA A 74 -16.57 15.29 7.91
CA ALA A 74 -15.92 16.03 8.98
C ALA A 74 -14.82 16.91 8.40
N ARG A 75 -14.78 18.16 8.83
CA ARG A 75 -13.69 19.07 8.52
C ARG A 75 -12.66 18.97 9.64
N VAL A 76 -11.46 18.49 9.31
CA VAL A 76 -10.35 18.29 10.24
C VAL A 76 -9.30 19.37 9.97
N GLU A 77 -9.09 20.26 10.93
CA GLU A 77 -8.16 21.38 10.82
C GLU A 77 -6.97 21.21 11.76
N SER A 78 -5.76 21.38 11.21
CA SER A 78 -4.53 21.36 12.00
C SER A 78 -4.21 22.77 12.49
N PRO A 79 -4.23 23.05 13.81
CA PRO A 79 -3.92 24.38 14.34
C PRO A 79 -2.48 24.82 14.04
N ILE A 80 -1.58 23.84 13.93
CA ILE A 80 -0.15 24.08 13.65
C ILE A 80 0.04 24.59 12.21
N SER A 81 -0.69 24.02 11.24
CA SER A 81 -0.51 24.38 9.83
C SER A 81 -1.62 25.26 9.26
N GLY A 82 -2.72 25.47 10.00
CA GLY A 82 -3.92 26.17 9.55
C GLY A 82 -4.64 25.48 8.38
N ARG A 83 -4.24 24.25 8.02
CA ARG A 83 -4.83 23.52 6.89
C ARG A 83 -6.00 22.68 7.38
N ALA A 84 -7.10 22.79 6.65
CA ALA A 84 -8.28 21.97 6.84
C ALA A 84 -8.43 20.95 5.71
N HIS A 85 -8.89 19.77 6.09
CA HIS A 85 -9.13 18.65 5.20
C HIS A 85 -10.54 18.11 5.41
N LEU A 86 -11.22 17.80 4.31
CA LEU A 86 -12.52 17.15 4.35
C LEU A 86 -12.35 15.64 4.41
N VAL A 87 -12.92 15.04 5.44
CA VAL A 87 -12.93 13.60 5.69
C VAL A 87 -14.35 13.07 5.52
N ASN A 88 -14.56 12.13 4.60
CA ASN A 88 -15.80 11.37 4.52
C ASN A 88 -15.77 10.26 5.57
N VAL A 89 -16.62 10.37 6.59
CA VAL A 89 -16.60 9.46 7.75
C VAL A 89 -17.05 8.04 7.34
N ARG A 90 -18.03 7.94 6.42
CA ARG A 90 -18.56 6.65 5.97
C ARG A 90 -17.58 5.87 5.10
N MET A 91 -16.98 6.59 4.15
CA MET A 91 -16.07 6.00 3.17
C MET A 91 -14.63 5.94 3.69
N CYS A 92 -14.34 6.58 4.82
CA CYS A 92 -13.00 6.72 5.38
C CYS A 92 -12.01 7.34 4.38
N THR A 93 -12.49 8.32 3.60
CA THR A 93 -11.68 9.02 2.59
C THR A 93 -11.38 10.45 3.00
N CYS A 94 -10.30 11.02 2.49
CA CYS A 94 -9.83 12.37 2.81
C CYS A 94 -9.23 13.04 1.56
N ASP A 95 -9.44 14.34 1.43
CA ASP A 95 -8.90 15.18 0.34
C ASP A 95 -7.40 15.51 0.46
N CYS A 96 -6.71 15.02 1.50
CA CYS A 96 -5.32 15.36 1.73
C CYS A 96 -4.38 14.75 0.67
N ASN A 97 -3.26 15.44 0.42
CA ASN A 97 -2.24 14.98 -0.54
C ASN A 97 -1.72 13.57 -0.25
N PHE A 98 -1.69 13.15 1.02
CA PHE A 98 -1.28 11.80 1.37
C PHE A 98 -2.22 10.79 0.72
N MET A 99 -3.53 10.88 0.97
CA MET A 99 -4.49 9.93 0.40
C MET A 99 -4.58 10.02 -1.13
N ALA A 100 -4.41 11.22 -1.69
CA ALA A 100 -4.40 11.43 -3.14
C ALA A 100 -3.21 10.77 -3.85
N THR A 101 -2.04 10.70 -3.20
CA THR A 101 -0.81 10.14 -3.79
C THR A 101 -0.51 8.71 -3.33
N CYS A 102 -0.89 8.41 -2.10
CA CYS A 102 -0.78 7.15 -1.42
C CYS A 102 -2.19 6.77 -0.94
N PRO A 103 -2.93 5.91 -1.65
CA PRO A 103 -4.26 5.48 -1.24
C PRO A 103 -4.15 4.47 -0.09
N LEU A 104 -3.76 5.03 1.05
CA LEU A 104 -3.59 4.45 2.36
C LEU A 104 -4.30 5.39 3.33
N PRO A 105 -4.76 4.88 4.49
CA PRO A 105 -5.41 5.73 5.46
C PRO A 105 -4.45 6.82 5.96
N CYS A 106 -4.90 8.07 5.91
CA CYS A 106 -4.13 9.21 6.39
C CYS A 106 -4.40 9.48 7.87
N ARG A 107 -3.53 10.28 8.49
CA ARG A 107 -3.68 10.67 9.90
C ARG A 107 -4.99 11.39 10.21
N HIS A 108 -5.59 12.11 9.25
CA HIS A 108 -6.87 12.78 9.48
C HIS A 108 -8.01 11.76 9.63
N VAL A 109 -8.03 10.72 8.79
CA VAL A 109 -9.03 9.64 8.89
C VAL A 109 -8.80 8.84 10.18
N MET A 110 -7.56 8.52 10.51
CA MET A 110 -7.21 7.83 11.75
C MET A 110 -7.60 8.65 12.99
N TYR A 111 -7.31 9.95 12.99
CA TYR A 111 -7.72 10.86 14.06
C TYR A 111 -9.24 10.95 14.17
N MET A 112 -9.95 11.03 13.03
CA MET A 112 -11.40 10.98 13.03
C MET A 112 -11.93 9.70 13.67
N GLN A 113 -11.26 8.56 13.46
CA GLN A 113 -11.69 7.30 14.07
C GLN A 113 -11.45 7.28 15.58
N SER A 114 -10.33 7.83 16.06
CA SER A 114 -10.02 7.87 17.49
C SER A 114 -11.04 8.70 18.28
N ILE A 115 -11.60 9.77 17.70
CA ILE A 115 -12.58 10.63 18.37
C ILE A 115 -14.04 10.14 18.23
N TYR A 116 -14.36 9.34 17.21
CA TYR A 116 -15.73 8.85 16.96
C TYR A 116 -16.10 7.59 17.78
N ASN A 117 -15.29 7.22 18.77
CA ASN A 117 -15.42 6.00 19.58
C ASN A 117 -15.36 4.70 18.78
N TYR A 118 -14.60 4.66 17.68
CA TYR A 118 -14.25 3.38 17.09
C TYR A 118 -13.33 2.62 18.06
N GLU A 119 -13.53 1.32 18.17
CA GLU A 119 -12.71 0.43 19.02
C GLU A 119 -11.24 0.44 18.59
N THR A 120 -10.99 0.78 17.32
CA THR A 120 -9.70 0.76 16.65
C THR A 120 -9.47 2.06 15.85
N VAL A 121 -8.24 2.60 15.92
CA VAL A 121 -7.76 3.70 15.06
C VAL A 121 -7.31 3.19 13.69
N VAL A 122 -7.01 1.88 13.63
CA VAL A 122 -6.56 1.19 12.44
C VAL A 122 -7.76 0.78 11.59
N LEU A 123 -7.75 1.15 10.32
CA LEU A 123 -8.83 0.80 9.43
C LEU A 123 -8.87 -0.72 9.16
N PRO A 124 -10.07 -1.31 9.00
CA PRO A 124 -10.20 -2.62 8.42
C PRO A 124 -9.56 -2.72 7.02
N LEU A 125 -8.96 -3.87 6.69
CA LEU A 125 -8.27 -4.09 5.41
C LEU A 125 -9.10 -3.75 4.16
N ARG A 126 -10.43 -3.84 4.22
CA ARG A 126 -11.33 -3.49 3.11
C ARG A 126 -11.19 -2.04 2.62
N PHE A 127 -10.58 -1.16 3.41
CA PHE A 127 -10.32 0.23 3.06
C PHE A 127 -8.90 0.44 2.46
N PHE A 128 -8.11 -0.62 2.34
CA PHE A 128 -6.80 -0.59 1.71
C PHE A 128 -6.92 -1.09 0.27
N GLU A 129 -6.22 -0.42 -0.65
CA GLU A 129 -6.11 -0.94 -2.01
C GLU A 129 -5.36 -2.26 -2.04
N THR A 130 -5.86 -3.19 -2.87
CA THR A 130 -5.31 -4.55 -3.04
C THR A 130 -3.82 -4.57 -3.34
N ARG A 131 -3.32 -3.59 -4.10
CA ARG A 131 -1.89 -3.45 -4.43
C ARG A 131 -0.97 -3.32 -3.21
N TRP A 132 -1.50 -2.91 -2.05
CA TRP A 132 -0.73 -2.74 -0.81
C TRP A 132 -0.78 -3.96 0.10
N ILE A 133 -1.68 -4.90 -0.17
CA ILE A 133 -1.92 -6.11 0.61
C ILE A 133 -1.08 -7.25 0.03
N ASP A 134 -0.09 -7.73 0.78
CA ASP A 134 0.85 -8.77 0.32
C ASP A 134 0.12 -10.07 -0.07
N GLN A 135 -0.97 -10.39 0.63
CA GLN A 135 -1.76 -11.61 0.43
C GLN A 135 -2.88 -11.45 -0.61
N SER A 136 -3.00 -10.30 -1.28
CA SER A 136 -4.03 -10.11 -2.29
C SER A 136 -3.80 -11.06 -3.46
N PRO A 137 -4.84 -11.73 -4.00
CA PRO A 137 -4.72 -12.63 -5.14
C PRO A 137 -4.02 -11.98 -6.35
N GLU A 138 -4.24 -10.68 -6.56
CA GLU A 138 -3.65 -9.89 -7.66
C GLU A 138 -2.13 -9.72 -7.53
N ASN A 139 -1.58 -9.86 -6.32
CA ASN A 139 -0.14 -9.76 -6.05
C ASN A 139 0.54 -11.14 -6.04
N ASN A 140 -0.21 -12.23 -6.26
CA ASN A 140 0.33 -13.59 -6.26
C ASN A 140 1.06 -13.89 -7.58
N ILE A 141 2.39 -13.77 -7.54
CA ILE A 141 3.28 -14.06 -8.67
C ILE A 141 3.38 -15.54 -9.02
N ASP A 142 2.92 -16.46 -8.15
CA ASP A 142 2.95 -17.91 -8.40
C ASP A 142 1.86 -18.34 -9.39
N THR A 143 0.84 -17.50 -9.61
CA THR A 143 -0.32 -17.80 -10.47
C THR A 143 -0.21 -17.17 -11.86
N VAL A 144 0.74 -16.26 -12.06
CA VAL A 144 0.92 -15.55 -13.33
C VAL A 144 1.92 -16.33 -14.19
N GLU A 145 1.46 -16.91 -15.30
CA GLU A 145 2.36 -17.26 -16.39
C GLU A 145 3.11 -15.98 -16.79
N VAL A 146 4.37 -15.88 -16.40
CA VAL A 146 5.25 -14.81 -16.83
C VAL A 146 5.41 -15.00 -18.34
N LEU A 147 4.56 -14.33 -19.13
CA LEU A 147 4.80 -14.16 -20.55
C LEU A 147 6.13 -13.42 -20.65
N LEU A 148 7.19 -14.18 -20.91
CA LEU A 148 8.50 -13.68 -21.30
C LEU A 148 8.26 -12.59 -22.35
N GLY A 149 8.50 -11.34 -21.98
CA GLY A 149 8.37 -10.18 -22.84
C GLY A 149 9.35 -10.30 -24.00
N GLY A 150 8.95 -10.99 -25.05
CA GLY A 150 9.65 -11.06 -26.32
C GLY A 150 9.50 -9.72 -27.03
N LEU A 151 10.63 -9.06 -27.27
CA LEU A 151 10.74 -7.98 -28.24
C LEU A 151 10.07 -8.46 -29.55
N LYS A 152 9.09 -7.71 -30.05
CA LYS A 152 8.33 -8.08 -31.24
C LYS A 152 9.27 -8.38 -32.42
N GLN A 153 9.19 -9.60 -32.96
CA GLN A 153 9.54 -9.85 -34.34
C GLN A 153 8.69 -11.01 -34.91
N GLY A 154 7.94 -10.69 -35.97
CA GLY A 154 7.45 -11.66 -36.94
C GLY A 154 6.13 -12.33 -36.62
N CYS A 155 5.06 -11.82 -37.23
CA CYS A 155 3.80 -12.53 -37.40
C CYS A 155 4.01 -13.87 -38.13
N VAL A 156 3.62 -14.99 -37.53
CA VAL A 156 3.24 -16.21 -38.28
C VAL A 156 2.01 -16.83 -37.63
N LEU A 157 0.90 -16.77 -38.36
CA LEU A 157 -0.35 -17.46 -38.07
C LEU A 157 -0.10 -18.96 -37.90
N GLN A 158 -0.42 -19.52 -36.73
CA GLN A 158 -0.49 -20.97 -36.56
C GLN A 158 -1.78 -21.50 -37.21
N GLY A 159 -1.62 -22.22 -38.33
CA GLY A 159 -2.67 -23.08 -38.89
C GLY A 159 -2.94 -24.32 -38.01
N PRO A 160 -4.06 -25.03 -38.22
CA PRO A 160 -4.55 -26.02 -37.27
C PRO A 160 -3.75 -27.33 -37.30
N LYS A 161 -3.53 -27.86 -36.09
CA LYS A 161 -2.82 -29.11 -35.76
C LYS A 161 -3.43 -30.32 -36.48
N ARG A 162 -2.63 -31.06 -37.26
CA ARG A 162 -2.96 -32.44 -37.69
C ARG A 162 -2.32 -33.44 -36.72
N LYS A 163 -3.17 -34.30 -36.14
CA LYS A 163 -2.77 -35.46 -35.32
C LYS A 163 -2.14 -36.52 -36.22
N LEU A 164 -0.99 -37.06 -35.82
CA LEU A 164 -0.36 -38.22 -36.45
C LEU A 164 -0.65 -39.45 -35.57
N TYR A 165 -1.34 -40.45 -36.12
CA TYR A 165 -1.45 -41.79 -35.52
C TYR A 165 -0.29 -42.67 -36.02
N PRO A 166 0.19 -43.67 -35.24
CA PRO A 166 1.31 -44.50 -35.64
C PRO A 166 0.88 -45.58 -36.66
N ALA A 167 1.77 -45.88 -37.61
CA ALA A 167 1.58 -46.92 -38.61
C ALA A 167 1.98 -48.31 -38.05
N LEU A 168 1.03 -49.25 -38.05
CA LEU A 168 1.26 -50.67 -38.31
C LEU A 168 1.32 -50.78 -39.85
N THR A 169 2.30 -51.41 -40.50
CA THR A 169 2.86 -52.76 -40.34
C THR A 169 4.20 -52.78 -41.07
#